data_AF-A0A9N9HHF8-F1
#
_entry.id   AF-A0A9N9HHF8-F1
#
_cell.length_a   1.000
_cell.length_b   1.000
_cell.length_c   1.000
_cell.angle_alpha   90.00
_cell.angle_beta   90.00
_cell.angle_gamma   90.00
#
_symmetry.space_group_name_H-M   'P 1'
#
loop_
_entity.id
_entity.type
_entity.pdbx_description
1 polymer ?
#
loop_
_entity_poly.entity_id
_entity_poly.type
_entity_poly.pdbx_seq_one_letter_code
_entity_poly.pdbx_strand_id
1 'polypeptide(L)'
;MLSPYLPSDVVQNILAYLPVKDIFSLRRVNRSWYSIYEHAIKQHISLFNVQAFVRIGPQKTPVEAKYSFALDCVGFGLDSRIFTFIPTVTAKPIYCNPTRLRQVKVEFGEWCGVDTKRHNGNTGPLENPLDNNDDEFSVGPFDRPSDPPAHELTRYANSKVHDQYIEAVRKCYYLEETPDKDGEIVTYLGDKDMIIKCKIKDSVVPEEEIIDAEDEEEEDSDLNKFSSFEVEFIKVRTSWLVGGTTRKILPPEFHKQIYSSRYDLLNEITLSNNIHRYNHYCPKVLKWILSESNKNDKETIQLCQHLRNTNGDFTIRDKFESALEEKSIEKQKMWKYSFVSRFFSDPENSSDTFEQILDRFSRSEESQENTRVPNTRNSKKLPWPLKIPGFS
;
A
#
# COMPACT_ATOMS: atom_id res chain seq x y z
N MET A 1 36.11 -6.25 -30.16
CA MET A 1 34.84 -6.93 -30.47
C MET A 1 33.77 -6.32 -29.57
N LEU A 2 32.85 -5.55 -30.13
CA LEU A 2 31.69 -5.01 -29.41
C LEU A 2 30.71 -6.16 -29.16
N SER A 3 30.37 -6.44 -27.91
CA SER A 3 29.23 -7.31 -27.58
C SER A 3 27.99 -6.78 -28.32
N PRO A 4 27.16 -7.61 -28.97
CA PRO A 4 25.96 -7.14 -29.63
C PRO A 4 24.99 -6.68 -28.55
N TYR A 5 24.91 -5.37 -28.33
CA TYR A 5 23.88 -4.80 -27.47
C TYR A 5 22.55 -5.06 -28.15
N LEU A 6 21.69 -5.88 -27.53
CA LEU A 6 20.30 -5.99 -27.93
C LEU A 6 19.68 -4.59 -27.95
N PRO A 7 18.89 -4.21 -28.97
CA PRO A 7 18.22 -2.91 -28.99
C PRO A 7 17.34 -2.74 -27.75
N SER A 8 17.31 -1.52 -27.19
CA SER A 8 16.58 -1.21 -25.95
C SER A 8 15.11 -1.61 -25.99
N ASP A 9 14.46 -1.48 -27.14
CA ASP A 9 13.05 -1.83 -27.32
C ASP A 9 12.83 -3.36 -27.27
N VAL A 10 13.78 -4.15 -27.77
CA VAL A 10 13.73 -5.62 -27.68
C VAL A 10 13.90 -6.04 -26.23
N VAL A 11 14.85 -5.44 -25.51
CA VAL A 11 15.03 -5.67 -24.08
C VAL A 11 13.77 -5.29 -23.30
N GLN A 12 13.19 -4.12 -23.58
CA GLN A 12 11.96 -3.66 -22.94
C GLN A 12 10.81 -4.67 -23.14
N ASN A 13 10.60 -5.11 -24.38
CA ASN A 13 9.55 -6.06 -24.71
C ASN A 13 9.76 -7.40 -23.99
N ILE A 14 10.98 -7.94 -23.99
CA ILE A 14 11.29 -9.18 -23.25
C ILE A 14 10.98 -9.01 -21.77
N LEU A 15 11.43 -7.90 -21.17
CA LEU A 15 11.20 -7.61 -19.76
C LEU A 15 9.70 -7.45 -19.44
N ALA A 16 8.91 -6.87 -20.34
CA ALA A 16 7.48 -6.65 -20.12
C ALA A 16 6.70 -7.97 -19.92
N TYR A 17 7.20 -9.11 -20.40
CA TYR A 17 6.60 -10.43 -20.17
C TYR A 17 6.94 -11.04 -18.80
N LEU A 18 7.84 -10.43 -18.03
CA LEU A 18 8.22 -10.90 -16.70
C LEU A 18 7.37 -10.24 -15.62
N PRO A 19 7.10 -10.92 -14.49
CA PRO A 19 6.54 -10.29 -13.29
C PRO A 19 7.33 -9.03 -12.88
N VAL A 20 6.66 -8.00 -12.37
CA VAL A 20 7.23 -6.74 -11.89
C VAL A 20 8.36 -6.97 -10.88
N LYS A 21 8.21 -7.96 -9.99
CA LYS A 21 9.27 -8.37 -9.03
C LYS A 21 10.56 -8.82 -9.73
N ASP A 22 10.43 -9.47 -10.88
CA ASP A 22 11.53 -10.05 -11.65
C ASP A 22 12.17 -8.98 -12.55
N ILE A 23 11.35 -8.14 -13.21
CA ILE A 23 11.82 -6.95 -13.94
C ILE A 23 12.72 -6.09 -13.05
N PHE A 24 12.37 -5.95 -11.77
CA PHE A 24 13.18 -5.20 -10.82
C PHE A 24 14.48 -5.86 -10.43
N SER A 25 14.43 -7.16 -10.16
CA SER A 25 15.60 -7.92 -9.72
C SER A 25 16.70 -7.83 -10.78
N LEU A 26 16.30 -7.78 -12.06
CA LEU A 26 17.18 -7.58 -13.20
C LEU A 26 17.82 -6.18 -13.27
N ARG A 27 17.28 -5.17 -12.59
CA ARG A 27 17.90 -3.81 -12.50
C ARG A 27 19.29 -3.83 -11.90
N ARG A 28 19.59 -4.84 -11.07
CA ARG A 28 20.90 -5.01 -10.45
C ARG A 28 21.97 -5.44 -11.46
N VAL A 29 21.56 -5.97 -12.62
CA VAL A 29 22.46 -6.44 -13.68
C VAL A 29 23.06 -5.27 -14.44
N ASN A 30 22.25 -4.24 -14.76
CA ASN A 30 22.73 -3.10 -15.52
C ASN A 30 22.00 -1.79 -15.14
N ARG A 31 22.77 -0.83 -14.62
CA ARG A 31 22.29 0.52 -14.26
C ARG A 31 21.91 1.36 -15.49
N SER A 32 22.49 1.11 -16.66
CA SER A 32 22.16 1.89 -17.86
C SER A 32 20.76 1.61 -18.40
N TRP A 33 20.06 0.60 -17.86
CA TRP A 33 18.72 0.18 -18.30
C TRP A 33 17.60 0.66 -17.37
N TYR A 34 17.87 1.52 -16.37
CA TYR A 34 16.85 1.96 -15.41
C TYR A 34 15.54 2.44 -16.05
N SER A 35 15.63 3.27 -17.09
CA SER A 35 14.45 3.73 -17.85
C SER A 35 13.74 2.58 -18.57
N ILE A 36 14.48 1.67 -19.19
CA ILE A 36 13.95 0.48 -19.88
C ILE A 36 13.10 -0.36 -18.94
N TYR A 37 13.54 -0.56 -17.69
CA TYR A 37 12.76 -1.33 -16.73
C TYR A 37 11.48 -0.63 -16.27
N GLU A 38 11.44 0.71 -16.23
CA GLU A 38 10.22 1.45 -15.89
C GLU A 38 9.19 1.36 -17.01
N HIS A 39 9.64 1.46 -18.26
CA HIS A 39 8.80 1.22 -19.43
C HIS A 39 8.31 -0.22 -19.49
N ALA A 40 9.17 -1.19 -19.19
CA ALA A 40 8.79 -2.60 -19.13
C ALA A 40 7.73 -2.88 -18.07
N ILE A 41 7.81 -2.26 -16.88
CA ILE A 41 6.76 -2.39 -15.85
C ILE A 41 5.44 -1.79 -16.32
N LYS A 42 5.48 -0.58 -16.91
CA LYS A 42 4.26 0.03 -17.47
C LYS A 42 3.63 -0.90 -18.50
N GLN A 43 4.44 -1.42 -19.42
CA GLN A 43 4.01 -2.33 -20.46
C GLN A 43 3.49 -3.65 -19.88
N HIS A 44 4.13 -4.22 -18.86
CA HIS A 44 3.65 -5.40 -18.14
C HIS A 44 2.27 -5.17 -17.54
N ILE A 45 2.09 -4.08 -16.79
CA ILE A 45 0.83 -3.72 -16.15
C ILE A 45 -0.28 -3.62 -17.21
N SER A 46 0.00 -3.00 -18.36
CA SER A 46 -0.96 -2.90 -19.46
C SER A 46 -1.22 -4.24 -20.16
N LEU A 47 -0.17 -5.03 -20.47
CA LEU A 47 -0.29 -6.31 -21.18
C LEU A 47 -1.05 -7.36 -20.38
N PHE A 48 -0.84 -7.42 -19.07
CA PHE A 48 -1.45 -8.42 -18.19
C PHE A 48 -2.65 -7.89 -17.40
N ASN A 49 -3.09 -6.66 -17.69
CA ASN A 49 -4.17 -5.96 -17.00
C ASN A 49 -4.03 -6.03 -15.48
N VAL A 50 -2.83 -5.69 -14.97
CA VAL A 50 -2.54 -5.76 -13.54
C VAL A 50 -3.22 -4.61 -12.82
N GLN A 51 -4.03 -4.93 -11.82
CA GLN A 51 -4.85 -3.99 -11.08
C GLN A 51 -4.29 -3.72 -9.67
N ALA A 52 -4.67 -2.58 -9.11
CA ALA A 52 -4.58 -2.33 -7.67
C ALA A 52 -5.95 -2.54 -7.03
N PHE A 53 -5.99 -2.96 -5.78
CA PHE A 53 -7.22 -3.21 -5.04
C PHE A 53 -7.27 -2.32 -3.81
N VAL A 54 -8.43 -1.70 -3.60
CA VAL A 54 -8.74 -0.97 -2.37
C VAL A 54 -9.74 -1.79 -1.58
N ARG A 55 -9.49 -1.93 -0.28
CA ARG A 55 -10.36 -2.66 0.65
C ARG A 55 -10.67 -1.83 1.88
N ILE A 56 -11.87 -1.98 2.39
CA ILE A 56 -12.33 -1.33 3.62
C ILE A 56 -12.40 -2.33 4.78
N GLY A 57 -12.00 -1.87 5.95
CA GLY A 57 -12.31 -2.51 7.22
C GLY A 57 -11.24 -3.48 7.76
N PRO A 58 -11.40 -3.90 9.03
CA PRO A 58 -10.39 -4.65 9.76
C PRO A 58 -10.32 -6.15 9.43
N GLN A 59 -11.17 -6.68 8.54
CA GLN A 59 -11.36 -8.13 8.37
C GLN A 59 -10.06 -8.91 8.15
N LYS A 60 -10.00 -10.07 8.82
CA LYS A 60 -8.99 -11.13 8.70
C LYS A 60 -9.46 -12.28 7.80
N THR A 61 -10.75 -12.31 7.45
CA THR A 61 -11.40 -13.32 6.61
C THR A 61 -11.20 -13.01 5.13
N PRO A 62 -11.23 -14.04 4.25
CA PRO A 62 -10.92 -13.91 2.83
C PRO A 62 -11.85 -12.92 2.13
N VAL A 63 -11.32 -12.31 1.07
CA VAL A 63 -11.87 -11.26 0.21
C VAL A 63 -13.39 -11.31 0.05
N GLU A 64 -14.14 -10.61 0.90
CA GLU A 64 -15.53 -10.29 0.61
C GLU A 64 -15.53 -9.21 -0.48
N ALA A 65 -15.89 -9.61 -1.70
CA ALA A 65 -15.87 -8.74 -2.87
C ALA A 65 -16.65 -7.42 -2.65
N LYS A 66 -17.68 -7.43 -1.78
CA LYS A 66 -18.49 -6.25 -1.44
C LYS A 66 -17.73 -5.10 -0.77
N TYR A 67 -16.60 -5.38 -0.12
CA TYR A 67 -15.76 -4.35 0.53
C TYR A 67 -14.46 -4.08 -0.22
N SER A 68 -14.42 -4.41 -1.51
CA SER A 68 -13.26 -4.18 -2.35
C SER A 68 -13.64 -3.73 -3.75
N PHE A 69 -12.83 -2.89 -4.36
CA PHE A 69 -12.92 -2.65 -5.81
C PHE A 69 -11.55 -2.55 -6.43
N ALA A 70 -11.52 -2.85 -7.72
CA ALA A 70 -10.32 -2.85 -8.54
C ALA A 70 -10.10 -1.46 -9.16
N LEU A 71 -8.83 -1.15 -9.37
CA LEU A 71 -8.37 0.06 -10.02
C LEU A 71 -7.49 -0.31 -11.22
N ASP A 72 -7.76 0.30 -12.36
CA ASP A 72 -6.97 0.16 -13.57
C ASP A 72 -5.85 1.18 -13.62
N CYS A 73 -4.67 0.75 -14.08
CA CYS A 73 -3.56 1.66 -14.33
C CYS A 73 -3.80 2.43 -15.64
N VAL A 74 -4.03 3.74 -15.54
CA VAL A 74 -4.31 4.60 -16.70
C VAL A 74 -3.13 5.47 -17.14
N GLY A 75 -2.10 5.60 -16.30
CA GLY A 75 -0.98 6.47 -16.63
C GLY A 75 0.29 6.19 -15.86
N PHE A 76 1.41 6.57 -16.47
CA PHE A 76 2.73 6.59 -15.84
C PHE A 76 3.47 7.85 -16.27
N GLY A 77 3.82 8.70 -15.30
CA GLY A 77 4.65 9.88 -15.54
C GLY A 77 6.13 9.49 -15.43
N LEU A 78 6.89 9.64 -16.52
CA LEU A 78 8.30 9.26 -16.56
C LEU A 78 9.17 10.11 -15.62
N ASP A 79 8.97 11.43 -15.63
CA ASP A 79 9.77 12.35 -14.82
C ASP A 79 9.48 12.21 -13.33
N SER A 80 8.21 11.96 -12.99
CA SER A 80 7.75 11.80 -11.61
C SER A 80 7.85 10.37 -11.11
N ARG A 81 7.94 9.39 -12.01
CA ARG A 81 7.96 7.93 -11.76
C ARG A 81 6.75 7.46 -10.95
N ILE A 82 5.60 8.08 -11.23
CA ILE A 82 4.32 7.85 -10.57
C ILE A 82 3.37 7.14 -11.54
N PHE A 83 2.80 6.04 -11.07
CA PHE A 83 1.67 5.37 -11.70
C PHE A 83 0.36 5.95 -11.17
N THR A 84 -0.61 6.15 -12.05
CA THR A 84 -1.96 6.59 -11.71
C THR A 84 -2.92 5.45 -11.96
N PHE A 85 -3.61 5.05 -10.89
CA PHE A 85 -4.70 4.08 -10.91
C PHE A 85 -6.02 4.80 -10.67
N ILE A 86 -7.06 4.46 -11.43
CA ILE A 86 -8.42 4.97 -11.24
C ILE A 86 -9.39 3.80 -11.14
N PRO A 87 -10.60 3.98 -10.58
CA PRO A 87 -11.58 2.90 -10.55
C PRO A 87 -11.87 2.35 -11.93
N THR A 88 -12.09 1.03 -12.00
CA THR A 88 -12.62 0.40 -13.22
C THR A 88 -13.96 1.04 -13.58
N VAL A 89 -14.33 1.06 -14.86
CA VAL A 89 -15.60 1.66 -15.33
C VAL A 89 -16.83 1.03 -14.65
N THR A 90 -16.69 -0.20 -14.15
CA THR A 90 -17.73 -0.96 -13.45
C THR A 90 -17.68 -0.81 -11.92
N ALA A 91 -16.73 -0.07 -11.37
CA ALA A 91 -16.59 0.07 -9.92
C ALA A 91 -17.77 0.84 -9.34
N LYS A 92 -18.52 0.20 -8.44
CA LYS A 92 -19.54 0.85 -7.61
C LYS A 92 -18.92 1.35 -6.30
N PRO A 93 -19.46 2.41 -5.67
CA PRO A 93 -19.06 2.81 -4.32
C PRO A 93 -19.20 1.65 -3.33
N ILE A 94 -18.29 1.58 -2.35
CA ILE A 94 -18.43 0.64 -1.23
C ILE A 94 -19.40 1.25 -0.22
N TYR A 95 -20.45 0.51 0.12
CA TYR A 95 -21.37 0.87 1.20
C TYR A 95 -21.06 0.05 2.44
N CYS A 96 -20.83 0.69 3.57
CA CYS A 96 -20.62 0.01 4.84
C CYS A 96 -20.97 0.89 6.03
N ASN A 97 -21.02 0.28 7.22
CA ASN A 97 -21.19 1.04 8.46
C ASN A 97 -20.00 2.00 8.63
N PRO A 98 -20.22 3.27 9.04
CA PRO A 98 -19.17 4.25 9.32
C PRO A 98 -18.02 3.70 10.20
N THR A 99 -18.30 2.80 11.14
CA THR A 99 -17.27 2.18 11.99
C THR A 99 -16.27 1.32 11.20
N ARG A 100 -16.72 0.68 10.10
CA ARG A 100 -15.88 -0.13 9.21
C ARG A 100 -15.01 0.73 8.29
N LEU A 101 -15.43 1.95 7.96
CA LEU A 101 -14.69 2.85 7.07
C LEU A 101 -13.35 3.33 7.64
N ARG A 102 -13.15 3.22 8.95
CA ARG A 102 -11.97 3.75 9.65
C ARG A 102 -10.62 3.21 9.14
N GLN A 103 -10.60 2.10 8.41
CA GLN A 103 -9.38 1.53 7.84
C GLN A 103 -9.50 1.28 6.34
N VAL A 104 -8.57 1.85 5.56
CA VAL A 104 -8.42 1.64 4.12
C VAL A 104 -7.14 0.85 3.86
N LYS A 105 -7.25 -0.25 3.11
CA LYS A 105 -6.13 -1.11 2.72
C LYS A 105 -5.94 -1.05 1.21
N VAL A 106 -4.70 -0.91 0.76
CA VAL A 106 -4.34 -0.96 -0.66
C VAL A 106 -3.37 -2.09 -0.92
N GLU A 107 -3.66 -2.89 -1.93
CA GLU A 107 -2.88 -4.06 -2.34
C GLU A 107 -2.62 -4.01 -3.84
N PHE A 108 -1.42 -4.40 -4.29
CA PHE A 108 -1.12 -4.51 -5.72
C PHE A 108 -1.31 -5.95 -6.16
N GLY A 109 -2.11 -6.17 -7.20
CA GLY A 109 -2.63 -7.49 -7.59
C GLY A 109 -1.56 -8.54 -7.85
N GLU A 110 -0.37 -8.13 -8.27
CA GLU A 110 0.74 -9.05 -8.53
C GLU A 110 1.42 -9.59 -7.27
N TRP A 111 1.27 -8.91 -6.12
CA TRP A 111 1.75 -9.41 -4.82
C TRP A 111 0.71 -10.29 -4.12
N CYS A 112 -0.55 -10.19 -4.54
CA CYS A 112 -1.63 -11.03 -4.06
C CYS A 112 -1.56 -12.37 -4.79
N GLY A 113 -0.92 -13.38 -4.19
CA GLY A 113 -0.84 -14.71 -4.78
C GLY A 113 -2.22 -15.26 -5.15
N VAL A 114 -2.48 -15.43 -6.45
CA VAL A 114 -3.36 -16.39 -7.17
C VAL A 114 -4.82 -16.62 -6.70
N ASP A 115 -5.28 -16.09 -5.57
CA ASP A 115 -6.65 -16.26 -5.08
C ASP A 115 -7.56 -15.04 -5.29
N THR A 116 -7.25 -14.20 -6.30
CA THR A 116 -8.30 -13.41 -6.95
C THR A 116 -8.99 -14.29 -7.98
N LYS A 117 -9.83 -15.22 -7.53
CA LYS A 117 -10.85 -15.79 -8.41
C LYS A 117 -11.63 -14.63 -8.99
N ARG A 118 -11.42 -14.39 -10.30
CA ARG A 118 -12.26 -13.59 -11.21
C ARG A 118 -13.34 -12.78 -10.49
N HIS A 119 -13.01 -11.57 -10.05
CA HIS A 119 -13.99 -10.62 -9.56
C HIS A 119 -14.32 -9.63 -10.67
N ASN A 120 -15.29 -10.02 -11.50
CA ASN A 120 -16.33 -9.16 -12.03
C ASN A 120 -17.50 -10.08 -12.41
N GLY A 121 -18.67 -9.80 -11.85
CA GLY A 121 -19.91 -10.45 -12.27
C GLY A 121 -20.14 -10.23 -13.78
N ASN A 122 -20.70 -11.24 -14.42
CA ASN A 122 -21.19 -11.23 -15.81
C ASN A 122 -20.19 -10.81 -16.90
N THR A 123 -19.36 -11.75 -17.32
CA THR A 123 -19.16 -11.98 -18.76
C THR A 123 -19.32 -13.46 -19.04
N GLY A 124 -20.44 -13.82 -19.69
CA GLY A 124 -20.57 -15.12 -20.35
C GLY A 124 -19.44 -15.34 -21.37
N PRO A 125 -19.24 -16.58 -21.83
CA PRO A 125 -18.13 -16.92 -22.70
C PRO A 125 -18.30 -16.18 -24.02
N LEU A 126 -17.46 -15.17 -24.27
CA LEU A 126 -17.33 -14.59 -25.60
C LEU A 126 -16.51 -15.57 -26.43
N GLU A 127 -17.27 -16.38 -27.17
CA GLU A 127 -16.83 -17.19 -28.28
C GLU A 127 -15.94 -16.37 -29.23
N ASN A 128 -14.90 -17.04 -29.73
CA ASN A 128 -14.07 -16.60 -30.85
C ASN A 128 -14.92 -16.06 -32.00
N PRO A 129 -14.36 -15.11 -32.77
CA PRO A 129 -14.28 -15.43 -34.18
C PRO A 129 -12.95 -14.95 -34.79
N LEU A 130 -12.18 -15.89 -35.33
CA LEU A 130 -12.02 -16.05 -36.79
C LEU A 130 -10.87 -17.01 -37.05
N ASP A 131 -11.24 -18.20 -37.53
CA ASP A 131 -10.39 -19.04 -38.35
C ASP A 131 -9.79 -18.21 -39.49
N ASN A 132 -8.47 -18.27 -39.63
CA ASN A 132 -7.82 -18.45 -40.92
C ASN A 132 -6.52 -19.20 -40.68
N ASN A 133 -6.48 -20.43 -41.19
CA ASN A 133 -5.29 -21.23 -41.34
C ASN A 133 -4.27 -20.50 -42.22
N ASP A 134 -3.03 -20.36 -41.75
CA ASP A 134 -1.87 -21.08 -42.31
C ASP A 134 -0.58 -20.51 -41.71
N ASP A 135 0.25 -21.45 -41.23
CA ASP A 135 1.67 -21.37 -40.87
C ASP A 135 2.19 -20.59 -39.63
N GLU A 136 2.94 -21.37 -38.84
CA GLU A 136 4.04 -21.05 -37.92
C GLU A 136 3.78 -20.49 -36.50
N PHE A 137 4.18 -21.31 -35.52
CA PHE A 137 4.38 -21.03 -34.09
C PHE A 137 3.15 -20.79 -33.20
N SER A 138 2.37 -21.85 -32.95
CA SER A 138 1.49 -21.92 -31.78
C SER A 138 2.30 -22.03 -30.48
N VAL A 139 2.59 -20.90 -29.84
CA VAL A 139 2.85 -20.86 -28.41
C VAL A 139 1.49 -21.05 -27.73
N GLY A 140 1.27 -22.22 -27.12
CA GLY A 140 0.00 -22.55 -26.45
C GLY A 140 -0.38 -21.53 -25.36
N PRO A 141 -1.62 -21.57 -24.85
CA PRO A 141 -2.01 -20.73 -23.74
C PRO A 141 -1.04 -21.02 -22.59
N PHE A 142 -0.31 -19.99 -22.14
CA PHE A 142 0.49 -20.09 -20.94
C PHE A 142 -0.47 -20.36 -19.79
N ASP A 143 -0.63 -21.64 -19.43
CA ASP A 143 -1.08 -22.03 -18.11
C ASP A 143 -0.18 -21.30 -17.12
N ARG A 144 -0.71 -20.26 -16.47
CA ARG A 144 -0.01 -19.59 -15.38
C ARG A 144 0.18 -20.67 -14.31
N PRO A 145 1.41 -21.17 -14.04
CA PRO A 145 1.59 -22.01 -12.87
C PRO A 145 1.14 -21.15 -11.69
N SER A 146 0.23 -21.69 -10.88
CA SER A 146 -0.07 -21.14 -9.56
C SER A 146 1.28 -20.89 -8.89
N ASP A 147 1.62 -19.65 -8.60
CA ASP A 147 2.95 -19.25 -8.14
C ASP A 147 3.07 -19.60 -6.63
N PRO A 148 3.67 -20.74 -6.22
CA PRO A 148 3.94 -21.03 -4.82
C PRO A 148 4.71 -19.92 -4.05
N PRO A 149 5.55 -19.05 -4.68
CA PRO A 149 6.26 -18.00 -3.97
C PRO A 149 5.37 -16.95 -3.32
N ALA A 150 4.21 -16.58 -3.87
CA ALA A 150 3.42 -15.46 -3.33
C ALA A 150 2.70 -15.82 -2.02
N HIS A 151 2.21 -17.06 -1.92
CA HIS A 151 1.64 -17.59 -0.68
C HIS A 151 2.73 -17.84 0.36
N GLU A 152 3.89 -18.36 -0.06
CA GLU A 152 5.05 -18.50 0.81
C GLU A 152 5.57 -17.14 1.27
N LEU A 153 5.62 -16.11 0.42
CA LEU A 153 6.02 -14.73 0.75
C LEU A 153 5.06 -14.08 1.75
N THR A 154 3.75 -14.24 1.57
CA THR A 154 2.75 -13.76 2.54
C THR A 154 2.88 -14.50 3.86
N ARG A 155 3.12 -15.82 3.83
CA ARG A 155 3.35 -16.64 5.02
C ARG A 155 4.71 -16.34 5.69
N TYR A 156 5.75 -16.02 4.92
CA TYR A 156 7.07 -15.60 5.40
C TYR A 156 6.99 -14.20 6.01
N ALA A 157 6.28 -13.28 5.35
CA ALA A 157 5.96 -11.94 5.83
C ALA A 157 5.30 -11.99 7.21
N ASN A 158 4.37 -12.93 7.37
CA ASN A 158 3.66 -13.12 8.63
C ASN A 158 4.44 -13.92 9.70
N SER A 159 5.59 -14.56 9.39
CA SER A 159 6.28 -15.47 10.34
C SER A 159 7.73 -15.11 10.69
N LYS A 160 8.50 -14.49 9.79
CA LYS A 160 9.87 -14.03 10.05
C LYS A 160 10.14 -12.57 9.65
N VAL A 161 9.27 -11.98 8.82
CA VAL A 161 9.47 -10.66 8.20
C VAL A 161 8.41 -9.62 8.64
N HIS A 162 7.76 -9.85 9.79
CA HIS A 162 6.85 -8.87 10.39
C HIS A 162 7.54 -7.51 10.61
N ASP A 163 8.85 -7.52 10.79
CA ASP A 163 9.70 -6.36 11.06
C ASP A 163 10.04 -5.54 9.80
N GLN A 164 9.80 -6.04 8.58
CA GLN A 164 10.28 -5.39 7.35
C GLN A 164 9.27 -5.28 6.19
N TYR A 165 8.10 -5.92 6.25
CA TYR A 165 7.41 -6.33 5.01
C TYR A 165 5.92 -5.99 4.84
N ILE A 166 5.18 -5.61 5.89
CA ILE A 166 3.72 -5.45 5.75
C ILE A 166 3.36 -4.32 4.79
N GLU A 167 4.02 -3.16 4.90
CA GLU A 167 3.79 -2.02 4.01
C GLU A 167 4.16 -2.27 2.54
N ALA A 168 4.90 -3.35 2.29
CA ALA A 168 5.40 -3.75 1.00
C ALA A 168 4.38 -4.46 0.13
N VAL A 169 3.59 -5.29 0.78
CA VAL A 169 2.51 -6.05 0.14
C VAL A 169 1.21 -5.29 0.25
N ARG A 170 1.03 -4.54 1.35
CA ARG A 170 -0.22 -3.87 1.68
C ARG A 170 0.00 -2.57 2.43
N LYS A 171 -0.56 -1.49 1.94
CA LYS A 171 -0.60 -0.22 2.68
C LYS A 171 -1.90 -0.10 3.45
N CYS A 172 -1.82 0.30 4.72
CA CYS A 172 -2.97 0.53 5.59
C CYS A 172 -3.00 2.00 6.00
N TYR A 173 -4.14 2.64 5.77
CA TYR A 173 -4.43 4.01 6.18
C TYR A 173 -5.63 4.03 7.10
N TYR A 174 -5.67 5.05 7.95
CA TYR A 174 -6.78 5.31 8.85
C TYR A 174 -7.42 6.63 8.41
N LEU A 175 -8.74 6.65 8.35
CA LEU A 175 -9.46 7.89 8.02
C LEU A 175 -9.36 8.85 9.20
N GLU A 176 -8.82 10.04 8.94
CA GLU A 176 -8.71 11.13 9.91
C GLU A 176 -9.89 12.10 9.83
N GLU A 177 -10.51 12.19 8.65
CA GLU A 177 -11.67 13.04 8.40
C GLU A 177 -12.89 12.17 8.12
N THR A 178 -14.00 12.46 8.79
CA THR A 178 -15.32 11.90 8.50
C THR A 178 -16.25 13.04 8.07
N PRO A 179 -17.28 12.76 7.26
CA PRO A 179 -18.28 13.77 6.92
C PRO A 179 -18.94 14.33 8.17
N ASP A 180 -19.36 15.59 8.10
CA ASP A 180 -20.41 16.07 9.01
C ASP A 180 -21.70 15.27 8.75
N LYS A 181 -22.61 15.16 9.74
CA LYS A 181 -23.85 14.38 9.61
C LYS A 181 -24.59 14.70 8.30
N ASP A 182 -24.84 13.66 7.49
CA ASP A 182 -25.50 13.72 6.17
C ASP A 182 -24.72 14.51 5.10
N GLY A 183 -23.43 14.76 5.35
CA GLY A 183 -22.53 15.49 4.48
C GLY A 183 -21.73 14.59 3.54
N GLU A 184 -21.02 15.25 2.63
CA GLU A 184 -20.05 14.64 1.73
C GLU A 184 -18.72 15.36 1.88
N ILE A 185 -17.63 14.59 1.94
CA ILE A 185 -16.27 15.11 1.98
C ILE A 185 -15.41 14.46 0.90
N VAL A 186 -14.49 15.26 0.37
CA VAL A 186 -13.36 14.77 -0.42
C VAL A 186 -12.13 14.87 0.47
N THR A 187 -11.53 13.72 0.76
CA THR A 187 -10.37 13.61 1.64
C THR A 187 -9.23 12.88 0.94
N TYR A 188 -8.07 12.88 1.58
CA TYR A 188 -6.84 12.34 1.05
C TYR A 188 -6.17 11.47 2.10
N LEU A 189 -5.65 10.33 1.66
CA LEU A 189 -4.82 9.44 2.46
C LEU A 189 -3.49 9.27 1.75
N GLY A 190 -2.40 9.09 2.49
CA GLY A 190 -1.14 8.84 1.83
C GLY A 190 0.05 8.72 2.73
N ASP A 191 1.17 8.49 2.07
CA ASP A 191 2.50 8.50 2.62
C ASP A 191 3.51 8.88 1.52
N LYS A 192 4.78 8.62 1.76
CA LYS A 192 5.87 8.89 0.81
C LYS A 192 5.70 8.20 -0.54
N ASP A 193 5.09 7.03 -0.55
CA ASP A 193 5.00 6.12 -1.69
C ASP A 193 3.64 6.14 -2.38
N MET A 194 2.59 6.63 -1.71
CA MET A 194 1.25 6.60 -2.26
C MET A 194 0.40 7.79 -1.80
N ILE A 195 -0.45 8.29 -2.70
CA ILE A 195 -1.53 9.24 -2.37
C ILE A 195 -2.84 8.71 -2.95
N ILE A 196 -3.87 8.66 -2.12
CA ILE A 196 -5.24 8.26 -2.43
C ILE A 196 -6.11 9.50 -2.31
N LYS A 197 -6.93 9.77 -3.33
CA LYS A 197 -8.03 10.72 -3.24
C LYS A 197 -9.32 9.93 -3.16
N CYS A 198 -10.12 10.18 -2.14
CA CYS A 198 -11.40 9.50 -1.94
C CYS A 198 -12.51 10.47 -1.57
N LYS A 199 -13.74 10.03 -1.84
CA LYS A 199 -14.98 10.72 -1.53
C LYS A 199 -15.78 9.85 -0.57
N ILE A 200 -16.26 10.46 0.50
CA ILE A 200 -17.02 9.82 1.55
C ILE A 200 -18.32 10.57 1.73
N LYS A 201 -19.43 9.85 1.76
CA LYS A 201 -20.76 10.41 2.00
C LYS A 201 -21.46 9.60 3.08
N ASP A 202 -21.96 10.27 4.11
CA ASP A 202 -22.68 9.62 5.20
C ASP A 202 -24.19 9.61 4.95
N SER A 203 -24.89 8.72 5.66
CA SER A 203 -26.35 8.55 5.63
C SER A 203 -26.90 8.26 4.22
N VAL A 204 -26.23 7.39 3.49
CA VAL A 204 -26.68 6.94 2.17
C VAL A 204 -27.61 5.76 2.32
N VAL A 205 -28.69 5.73 1.55
CA VAL A 205 -29.55 4.56 1.37
C VAL A 205 -29.07 3.85 0.10
N PRO A 206 -28.51 2.62 0.18
CA PRO A 206 -28.08 1.89 -1.00
C PRO A 206 -29.28 1.58 -1.91
N GLU A 207 -29.19 1.89 -3.21
CA GLU A 207 -30.32 1.77 -4.15
C GLU A 207 -30.57 0.31 -4.64
N GLU A 208 -29.66 -0.64 -4.44
CA GLU A 208 -29.82 -2.04 -4.89
C GLU A 208 -29.11 -3.06 -3.95
N GLU A 209 -29.82 -4.12 -3.56
CA GLU A 209 -29.37 -5.44 -3.03
C GLU A 209 -27.95 -5.57 -2.41
N ILE A 210 -27.66 -4.90 -1.29
CA ILE A 210 -26.49 -5.21 -0.42
C ILE A 210 -26.97 -5.60 0.99
N ILE A 211 -28.07 -6.35 1.08
CA ILE A 211 -28.56 -6.90 2.35
C ILE A 211 -28.41 -8.42 2.28
N ASP A 212 -27.19 -8.91 2.52
CA ASP A 212 -27.07 -10.22 3.14
C ASP A 212 -27.19 -9.97 4.65
N ALA A 213 -28.34 -10.38 5.18
CA ALA A 213 -28.75 -10.30 6.58
C ALA A 213 -27.91 -11.22 7.49
N GLU A 214 -26.59 -11.07 7.47
CA GLU A 214 -25.67 -11.72 8.42
C GLU A 214 -24.96 -10.73 9.37
N ASP A 215 -25.20 -9.42 9.21
CA ASP A 215 -24.76 -8.40 10.18
C ASP A 215 -25.85 -8.14 11.27
N GLU A 216 -26.83 -9.04 11.47
CA GLU A 216 -27.89 -8.96 12.50
C GLU A 216 -27.47 -9.44 13.91
N GLU A 217 -26.25 -9.13 14.37
CA GLU A 217 -25.88 -9.38 15.79
C GLU A 217 -25.20 -8.19 16.47
N GLU A 218 -25.61 -6.96 16.14
CA GLU A 218 -25.42 -5.84 17.07
C GLU A 218 -26.78 -5.13 17.25
N GLU A 219 -27.49 -5.52 18.31
CA GLU A 219 -28.60 -4.76 18.90
C GLU A 219 -28.06 -3.41 19.39
N ASP A 220 -27.88 -2.45 18.50
CA ASP A 220 -27.83 -1.04 18.84
C ASP A 220 -28.67 -0.24 17.83
N SER A 221 -29.59 0.54 18.40
CA SER A 221 -30.79 1.10 17.78
C SER A 221 -30.58 2.29 16.82
N ASP A 222 -29.47 2.32 16.09
CA ASP A 222 -29.19 3.32 15.04
C ASP A 222 -29.37 2.71 13.63
N LEU A 223 -30.60 2.31 13.35
CA LEU A 223 -31.05 1.75 12.07
C LEU A 223 -30.60 2.61 10.87
N ASN A 224 -29.81 2.00 9.97
CA ASN A 224 -29.60 2.35 8.56
C ASN A 224 -28.86 3.66 8.22
N LYS A 225 -27.74 3.97 8.88
CA LYS A 225 -26.78 4.93 8.33
C LYS A 225 -25.59 4.21 7.70
N PHE A 226 -25.68 3.98 6.39
CA PHE A 226 -24.52 3.56 5.61
C PHE A 226 -23.72 4.78 5.19
N SER A 227 -22.41 4.60 5.11
CA SER A 227 -21.52 5.54 4.46
C SER A 227 -21.08 4.95 3.11
N SER A 228 -21.05 5.76 2.07
CA SER A 228 -20.45 5.39 0.79
C SER A 228 -19.00 5.84 0.74
N PHE A 229 -18.14 4.98 0.23
CA PHE A 229 -16.73 5.25 0.00
C PHE A 229 -16.38 5.00 -1.46
N GLU A 230 -15.82 6.03 -2.09
CA GLU A 230 -15.40 6.02 -3.48
C GLU A 230 -13.96 6.52 -3.57
N VAL A 231 -13.12 5.89 -4.39
CA VAL A 231 -11.79 6.40 -4.69
C VAL A 231 -11.84 7.08 -6.03
N GLU A 232 -11.27 8.28 -6.14
CA GLU A 232 -11.15 8.96 -7.43
C GLU A 232 -9.87 8.52 -8.14
N PHE A 233 -8.76 8.45 -7.39
CA PHE A 233 -7.51 7.91 -7.90
C PHE A 233 -6.60 7.42 -6.78
N ILE A 234 -5.64 6.58 -7.17
CA ILE A 234 -4.42 6.31 -6.41
C ILE A 234 -3.20 6.66 -7.27
N LYS A 235 -2.30 7.45 -6.70
CA LYS A 235 -0.98 7.74 -7.26
C LYS A 235 0.06 6.97 -6.49
N VAL A 236 0.82 6.13 -7.19
CA VAL A 236 1.74 5.15 -6.59
C VAL A 236 3.14 5.35 -7.16
N ARG A 237 4.16 5.38 -6.31
CA ARG A 237 5.55 5.40 -6.78
C ARG A 237 5.98 4.04 -7.30
N THR A 238 6.80 4.07 -8.34
CA THR A 238 7.47 2.87 -8.87
C THR A 238 8.22 2.09 -7.79
N SER A 239 8.79 2.73 -6.77
CA SER A 239 9.49 2.02 -5.70
C SER A 239 8.60 1.07 -4.91
N TRP A 240 7.33 1.41 -4.70
CA TRP A 240 6.40 0.57 -3.94
C TRP A 240 5.91 -0.61 -4.75
N LEU A 241 5.50 -0.41 -6.01
CA LEU A 241 5.03 -1.49 -6.90
C LEU A 241 6.02 -2.64 -7.02
N VAL A 242 7.30 -2.35 -6.78
CA VAL A 242 8.39 -3.15 -7.28
C VAL A 242 9.24 -3.79 -6.18
N GLY A 243 9.29 -3.20 -5.00
CA GLY A 243 9.95 -3.83 -3.84
C GLY A 243 9.16 -3.71 -2.56
N GLY A 244 8.00 -3.04 -2.62
CA GLY A 244 7.14 -2.68 -1.50
C GLY A 244 7.83 -1.94 -0.33
N THR A 245 9.13 -1.75 -0.38
CA THR A 245 9.90 -0.99 0.59
C THR A 245 10.87 -0.10 -0.16
N THR A 246 10.99 1.12 0.31
CA THR A 246 11.96 2.12 -0.14
C THR A 246 13.35 1.85 0.42
N ARG A 247 13.73 0.58 0.62
CA ARG A 247 15.04 0.26 1.19
C ARG A 247 16.15 0.77 0.28
N LYS A 248 17.30 1.07 0.92
CA LYS A 248 18.56 1.67 0.43
C LYS A 248 19.20 1.01 -0.82
N ILE A 249 18.53 0.05 -1.44
CA ILE A 249 18.94 -0.66 -2.66
C ILE A 249 18.64 0.20 -3.90
N LEU A 250 17.64 1.06 -3.82
CA LEU A 250 17.26 1.97 -4.91
C LEU A 250 18.20 3.20 -4.97
N PRO A 251 18.55 3.69 -6.18
CA PRO A 251 19.27 4.95 -6.32
C PRO A 251 18.54 6.15 -5.68
N PRO A 252 19.24 7.18 -5.17
CA PRO A 252 18.69 8.36 -4.48
C PRO A 252 17.47 9.00 -5.17
N GLU A 253 17.48 9.07 -6.50
CA GLU A 253 16.41 9.62 -7.32
C GLU A 253 15.07 8.87 -7.18
N PHE A 254 15.09 7.58 -6.82
CA PHE A 254 13.91 6.77 -6.52
C PHE A 254 13.39 6.97 -5.09
N HIS A 255 14.03 7.80 -4.28
CA HIS A 255 13.62 8.10 -2.91
C HIS A 255 12.86 9.43 -2.78
N LYS A 256 12.61 10.14 -3.88
CA LYS A 256 11.82 11.40 -3.88
C LYS A 256 10.34 11.12 -3.65
N GLN A 257 9.74 11.76 -2.65
CA GLN A 257 8.30 11.65 -2.40
C GLN A 257 7.45 12.16 -3.58
N ILE A 258 6.20 11.69 -3.66
CA ILE A 258 5.23 12.15 -4.66
C ILE A 258 5.07 13.69 -4.53
N TYR A 259 5.18 14.42 -5.65
CA TYR A 259 5.13 15.88 -5.71
C TYR A 259 6.19 16.64 -4.90
N SER A 260 7.43 16.14 -4.86
CA SER A 260 8.56 16.82 -4.17
C SER A 260 8.60 18.35 -4.34
N SER A 261 8.46 18.89 -5.55
CA SER A 261 8.49 20.34 -5.79
C SER A 261 7.39 21.13 -5.07
N ARG A 262 6.20 20.55 -4.90
CA ARG A 262 5.11 21.18 -4.14
C ARG A 262 5.42 21.21 -2.66
N TYR A 263 6.05 20.16 -2.13
CA TYR A 263 6.52 20.15 -0.74
C TYR A 263 7.67 21.13 -0.52
N ASP A 264 8.58 21.28 -1.48
CA ASP A 264 9.65 22.28 -1.39
C ASP A 264 9.06 23.70 -1.28
N LEU A 265 8.06 24.02 -2.11
CA LEU A 265 7.32 25.28 -2.00
C LEU A 265 6.60 25.42 -0.65
N LEU A 266 5.91 24.37 -0.18
CA LEU A 266 5.23 24.41 1.11
C LEU A 266 6.20 24.61 2.28
N ASN A 267 7.38 23.99 2.23
CA ASN A 267 8.43 24.16 3.21
C ASN A 267 8.89 25.63 3.27
N GLU A 268 9.08 26.29 2.13
CA GLU A 268 9.42 27.72 2.10
C GLU A 268 8.31 28.60 2.72
N ILE A 269 7.05 28.28 2.42
CA ILE A 269 5.88 29.01 2.93
C ILE A 269 5.73 28.82 4.44
N THR A 270 5.83 27.58 4.93
CA THR A 270 5.68 27.22 6.35
C THR A 270 6.82 27.79 7.18
N LEU A 271 8.06 27.74 6.70
CA LEU A 271 9.21 28.39 7.33
C LEU A 271 9.02 29.92 7.44
N SER A 272 8.54 30.56 6.36
CA SER A 272 8.19 31.99 6.39
C SER A 272 7.09 32.32 7.42
N ASN A 273 6.33 31.31 7.85
CA ASN A 273 5.24 31.42 8.81
C ASN A 273 5.59 30.88 10.21
N ASN A 274 6.88 30.66 10.53
CA ASN A 274 7.34 30.10 11.81
C ASN A 274 6.74 28.71 12.12
N ILE A 275 6.43 27.92 11.10
CA ILE A 275 5.99 26.53 11.24
C ILE A 275 7.20 25.67 10.87
N HIS A 276 7.82 25.04 11.88
CA HIS A 276 9.06 24.27 11.68
C HIS A 276 8.83 22.79 11.39
N ARG A 277 7.66 22.26 11.77
CA ARG A 277 7.29 20.86 11.59
C ARG A 277 5.80 20.76 11.31
N TYR A 278 5.45 19.87 10.40
CA TYR A 278 4.07 19.51 10.10
C TYR A 278 4.00 18.08 9.56
N ASN A 279 2.83 17.45 9.65
CA ASN A 279 2.57 16.16 9.03
C ASN A 279 2.42 16.35 7.51
N HIS A 280 3.36 15.80 6.74
CA HIS A 280 3.34 15.89 5.28
C HIS A 280 2.12 15.22 4.65
N TYR A 281 1.51 14.25 5.33
CA TYR A 281 0.50 13.39 4.77
C TYR A 281 -0.87 13.54 5.43
N CYS A 282 -1.07 14.58 6.26
CA CYS A 282 -2.42 14.88 6.73
C CYS A 282 -3.31 15.35 5.56
N PRO A 283 -4.63 15.11 5.62
CA PRO A 283 -5.54 15.39 4.52
C PRO A 283 -5.48 16.83 3.99
N LYS A 284 -5.33 17.82 4.89
CA LYS A 284 -5.28 19.25 4.52
C LYS A 284 -3.99 19.61 3.79
N VAL A 285 -2.86 19.02 4.17
CA VAL A 285 -1.59 19.21 3.46
C VAL A 285 -1.66 18.53 2.10
N LEU A 286 -2.12 17.29 2.02
CA LEU A 286 -2.27 16.57 0.75
C LEU A 286 -3.20 17.31 -0.23
N LYS A 287 -4.30 17.86 0.26
CA LYS A 287 -5.22 18.70 -0.53
C LYS A 287 -4.51 19.90 -1.15
N TRP A 288 -3.64 20.57 -0.39
CA TRP A 288 -2.86 21.71 -0.87
C TRP A 288 -1.71 21.31 -1.81
N ILE A 289 -1.07 20.17 -1.54
CA ILE A 289 -0.01 19.63 -2.41
C ILE A 289 -0.56 19.31 -3.79
N LEU A 290 -1.79 18.79 -3.86
CA LEU A 290 -2.50 18.44 -5.09
C LEU A 290 -3.21 19.63 -5.76
N SER A 291 -3.33 20.78 -5.10
CA SER A 291 -3.91 21.98 -5.70
C SER A 291 -2.86 22.82 -6.42
N GLU A 292 -3.32 23.81 -7.19
CA GLU A 292 -2.46 24.80 -7.86
C GLU A 292 -2.15 26.02 -6.98
N SER A 293 -2.49 25.96 -5.68
CA SER A 293 -2.40 27.10 -4.78
C SER A 293 -0.95 27.56 -4.59
N ASN A 294 -0.79 28.86 -4.40
CA ASN A 294 0.48 29.57 -4.30
C ASN A 294 0.59 30.34 -2.97
N LYS A 295 1.74 30.96 -2.71
CA LYS A 295 2.12 31.55 -1.41
C LYS A 295 1.09 32.51 -0.81
N ASN A 296 0.39 33.28 -1.64
CA ASN A 296 -0.50 34.36 -1.19
C ASN A 296 -2.00 34.00 -1.29
N ASP A 297 -2.32 32.75 -1.60
CA ASP A 297 -3.70 32.35 -1.81
C ASP A 297 -4.43 32.16 -0.48
N LYS A 298 -5.75 32.38 -0.50
CA LYS A 298 -6.62 32.20 0.66
C LYS A 298 -6.48 30.79 1.27
N GLU A 299 -6.37 29.77 0.44
CA GLU A 299 -6.19 28.38 0.87
C GLU A 299 -4.87 28.16 1.60
N THR A 300 -3.79 28.79 1.13
CA THR A 300 -2.46 28.73 1.75
C THR A 300 -2.46 29.41 3.12
N ILE A 301 -3.13 30.56 3.24
CA ILE A 301 -3.29 31.27 4.51
C ILE A 301 -4.08 30.40 5.50
N GLN A 302 -5.19 29.79 5.05
CA GLN A 302 -6.00 28.89 5.86
C GLN A 302 -5.22 27.65 6.30
N LEU A 303 -4.42 27.05 5.42
CA LEU A 303 -3.55 25.92 5.77
C LEU A 303 -2.52 26.33 6.83
N CYS A 304 -1.82 27.45 6.65
CA CYS A 304 -0.83 27.92 7.63
C CYS A 304 -1.48 28.20 8.99
N GLN A 305 -2.67 28.79 9.01
CA GLN A 305 -3.41 29.01 10.25
C GLN A 305 -3.80 27.70 10.92
N HIS A 306 -4.29 26.72 10.15
CA HIS A 306 -4.60 25.38 10.66
C HIS A 306 -3.36 24.71 11.27
N LEU A 307 -2.25 24.65 10.53
CA LEU A 307 -1.02 24.02 11.00
C LEU A 307 -0.44 24.70 12.26
N ARG A 308 -0.59 26.02 12.41
CA ARG A 308 -0.23 26.71 13.66
C ARG A 308 -1.14 26.29 14.81
N ASN A 309 -2.45 26.26 14.59
CA ASN A 309 -3.42 25.93 15.63
C ASN A 309 -3.30 24.48 16.10
N THR A 310 -2.94 23.55 15.20
CA THR A 310 -2.77 22.13 15.51
C THR A 310 -1.33 21.72 15.80
N ASN A 311 -0.39 22.67 15.87
CA ASN A 311 1.04 22.41 16.02
C ASN A 311 1.58 21.38 15.00
N GLY A 312 1.14 21.50 13.74
CA GLY A 312 1.61 20.68 12.63
C GLY A 312 0.71 19.50 12.25
N ASP A 313 -0.43 19.30 12.90
CA ASP A 313 -1.46 18.32 12.51
C ASP A 313 -0.99 16.86 12.54
N PHE A 314 -0.30 16.48 13.61
CA PHE A 314 0.21 15.13 13.81
C PHE A 314 -0.85 14.19 14.39
N THR A 315 -0.98 13.02 13.78
CA THR A 315 -1.91 11.97 14.20
C THR A 315 -1.46 11.27 15.49
N ILE A 316 -2.35 10.50 16.09
CA ILE A 316 -1.99 9.59 17.21
C ILE A 316 -0.92 8.58 16.77
N ARG A 317 -0.98 8.11 15.52
CA ARG A 317 0.04 7.23 14.95
C ARG A 317 1.39 7.93 14.89
N ASP A 318 1.47 9.17 14.40
CA ASP A 318 2.74 9.92 14.31
C ASP A 318 3.37 10.14 15.68
N LYS A 319 2.53 10.44 16.68
CA LYS A 319 2.95 10.56 18.09
C LYS A 319 3.48 9.23 18.62
N PHE A 320 2.82 8.11 18.29
CA PHE A 320 3.26 6.78 18.67
C PHE A 320 4.60 6.44 18.02
N GLU A 321 4.74 6.63 16.71
CA GLU A 321 6.00 6.40 15.97
C GLU A 321 7.15 7.24 16.56
N SER A 322 6.90 8.52 16.86
CA SER A 322 7.90 9.40 17.49
C SER A 322 8.32 8.90 18.88
N ALA A 323 7.36 8.46 19.70
CA ALA A 323 7.63 7.92 21.03
C ALA A 323 8.41 6.59 20.98
N LEU A 324 8.20 5.77 19.95
CA LEU A 324 9.00 4.56 19.73
C LEU A 324 10.44 4.90 19.33
N GLU A 325 10.63 5.87 18.44
CA GLU A 325 11.96 6.34 18.03
C GLU A 325 12.76 6.89 19.23
N GLU A 326 12.12 7.66 20.12
CA GLU A 326 12.73 8.14 21.38
C GLU A 326 13.19 6.99 22.29
N LYS A 327 12.44 5.88 22.30
CA LYS A 327 12.80 4.66 23.04
C LYS A 327 13.77 3.74 22.28
N SER A 328 14.28 4.16 21.11
CA SER A 328 15.13 3.35 20.23
C SER A 328 14.48 2.03 19.78
N ILE A 329 13.15 1.98 19.71
CA ILE A 329 12.40 0.83 19.21
C ILE A 329 12.06 1.06 17.74
N GLU A 330 12.34 0.08 16.88
CA GLU A 330 11.96 0.12 15.47
C GLU A 330 10.43 0.22 15.32
N LYS A 331 9.95 1.31 14.72
CA LYS A 331 8.51 1.58 14.55
C LYS A 331 7.75 0.48 13.81
N GLN A 332 8.43 -0.29 12.95
CA GLN A 332 7.85 -1.41 12.21
C GLN A 332 7.30 -2.50 13.15
N LYS A 333 7.88 -2.64 14.34
CA LYS A 333 7.44 -3.60 15.36
C LYS A 333 6.03 -3.32 15.87
N MET A 334 5.50 -2.10 15.69
CA MET A 334 4.16 -1.73 16.15
C MET A 334 3.06 -2.63 15.54
N TRP A 335 3.28 -3.15 14.33
CA TRP A 335 2.32 -3.99 13.61
C TRP A 335 2.30 -5.45 14.04
N LYS A 336 3.23 -5.86 14.89
CA LYS A 336 3.30 -7.21 15.46
C LYS A 336 2.14 -7.47 16.44
N TYR A 337 1.64 -6.43 17.09
CA TYR A 337 0.66 -6.56 18.15
C TYR A 337 -0.71 -6.05 17.72
N SER A 338 -1.69 -6.94 17.70
CA SER A 338 -3.07 -6.62 17.30
C SER A 338 -3.73 -5.54 18.16
N PHE A 339 -3.32 -5.38 19.43
CA PHE A 339 -3.86 -4.34 20.30
C PHE A 339 -3.46 -2.93 19.86
N VAL A 340 -2.28 -2.75 19.27
CA VAL A 340 -1.83 -1.44 18.73
C VAL A 340 -2.69 -1.07 17.52
N SER A 341 -2.92 -2.03 16.62
CA SER A 341 -3.77 -1.80 15.45
C SER A 341 -5.22 -1.48 15.83
N ARG A 342 -5.75 -2.12 16.88
CA ARG A 342 -7.09 -1.80 17.42
C ARG A 342 -7.15 -0.39 18.00
N PHE A 343 -6.12 0.00 18.76
CA PHE A 343 -6.03 1.36 19.32
C PHE A 343 -6.02 2.44 18.22
N PHE A 344 -5.32 2.21 17.11
CA PHE A 344 -5.37 3.16 15.98
C PHE A 344 -6.70 3.15 15.22
N SER A 345 -7.37 2.00 15.11
CA SER A 345 -8.70 1.92 14.48
C SER A 345 -9.77 2.65 15.30
N ASP A 346 -9.68 2.57 16.63
CA ASP A 346 -10.69 3.13 17.51
C ASP A 346 -10.09 3.61 18.83
N PRO A 347 -9.42 4.78 18.82
CA PRO A 347 -8.78 5.31 20.02
C PRO A 347 -9.81 5.78 21.05
N GLU A 348 -10.99 6.22 20.61
CA GLU A 348 -12.04 6.76 21.48
C GLU A 348 -12.77 5.67 22.29
N ASN A 349 -12.98 4.49 21.70
CA ASN A 349 -13.56 3.34 22.39
C ASN A 349 -12.50 2.42 23.02
N SER A 350 -11.22 2.82 23.00
CA SER A 350 -10.18 2.05 23.67
C SER A 350 -10.26 2.22 25.18
N SER A 351 -10.25 1.11 25.92
CA SER A 351 -10.15 1.14 27.39
C SER A 351 -8.80 1.68 27.88
N ASP A 352 -7.79 1.62 27.04
CA ASP A 352 -6.40 1.89 27.39
C ASP A 352 -6.00 3.28 26.86
N THR A 353 -5.32 4.09 27.69
CA THR A 353 -4.77 5.37 27.24
C THR A 353 -3.56 5.17 26.31
N PHE A 354 -3.18 6.23 25.59
CA PHE A 354 -1.98 6.23 24.74
C PHE A 354 -0.74 5.76 25.50
N GLU A 355 -0.53 6.26 26.73
CA GLU A 355 0.61 5.92 27.57
C GLU A 355 0.57 4.46 28.02
N GLN A 356 -0.63 3.93 28.32
CA GLN A 356 -0.81 2.54 28.70
C GLN A 356 -0.51 1.59 27.55
N ILE A 357 -0.98 1.91 26.33
CA ILE A 357 -0.67 1.14 25.13
C ILE A 357 0.82 1.18 24.82
N LEU A 358 1.45 2.35 24.91
CA LEU A 358 2.88 2.53 24.65
C LEU A 358 3.75 1.76 25.66
N ASP A 359 3.40 1.81 26.95
CA ASP A 359 4.11 1.06 28.00
C ASP A 359 3.93 -0.45 27.84
N ARG A 360 2.70 -0.91 27.59
CA ARG A 360 2.41 -2.32 27.29
C ARG A 360 3.19 -2.82 26.08
N PHE A 361 3.28 -2.02 25.02
CA PHE A 361 4.09 -2.32 23.84
C PHE A 361 5.58 -2.40 24.19
N SER A 362 6.11 -1.40 24.89
CA SER A 362 7.54 -1.34 25.27
C SER A 362 7.96 -2.59 26.07
N ARG A 363 7.19 -2.95 27.10
CA ARG A 363 7.44 -4.16 27.92
C ARG A 363 7.37 -5.45 27.10
N SER A 364 6.48 -5.50 26.12
CA SER A 364 6.31 -6.67 25.25
C SER A 364 7.51 -6.86 24.31
N GLU A 365 8.18 -5.79 23.90
CA GLU A 365 9.41 -5.86 23.11
C GLU A 365 10.64 -6.21 23.97
N GLU A 366 10.78 -5.57 25.15
CA GLU A 366 11.87 -5.84 26.09
C GLU A 366 11.89 -7.31 26.58
N SER A 367 10.72 -7.87 26.90
CA SER A 367 10.60 -9.27 27.33
C SER A 367 11.02 -10.27 26.25
N GLN A 368 10.78 -9.97 24.97
CA GLN A 368 11.20 -10.84 23.88
C GLN A 368 12.70 -10.74 23.57
N GLU A 369 13.30 -9.57 23.69
CA GLU A 369 14.76 -9.42 23.56
C GLU A 369 15.48 -10.20 24.66
N ASN A 370 14.97 -10.17 25.89
CA ASN A 370 15.49 -10.96 27.00
C ASN A 370 15.35 -12.48 26.80
N THR A 371 14.33 -12.92 26.07
CA THR A 371 14.13 -14.35 25.75
C THR A 371 15.05 -14.83 24.60
N ARG A 372 15.56 -13.90 23.78
CA ARG A 372 16.47 -14.20 22.65
C ARG A 372 17.95 -14.26 23.04
N VAL A 373 18.33 -13.93 24.27
CA VAL A 373 19.70 -14.19 24.76
C VAL A 373 19.84 -15.70 25.01
N PRO A 374 20.66 -16.43 24.24
CA PRO A 374 20.77 -17.87 24.43
C PRO A 374 21.45 -18.14 25.77
N ASN A 375 20.80 -18.99 26.57
CA ASN A 375 21.38 -19.67 27.71
C ASN A 375 22.71 -20.30 27.28
N THR A 376 23.83 -19.67 27.60
CA THR A 376 25.17 -20.25 27.50
C THR A 376 25.34 -21.22 28.66
N ARG A 377 24.68 -22.38 28.57
CA ARG A 377 24.96 -23.53 29.44
C ARG A 377 24.98 -24.81 28.63
N ASN A 378 26.21 -25.24 28.36
CA ASN A 378 26.66 -26.63 28.29
C ASN A 378 25.85 -27.60 27.43
N SER A 379 26.31 -27.83 26.20
CA SER A 379 26.42 -29.22 25.72
C SER A 379 27.73 -29.43 24.98
N LYS A 380 28.35 -30.55 25.36
CA LYS A 380 29.74 -30.94 25.14
C LYS A 380 30.08 -31.06 23.65
N LYS A 381 31.30 -30.60 23.32
CA LYS A 381 32.05 -31.01 22.12
C LYS A 381 32.10 -32.55 22.04
N LEU A 382 31.72 -33.11 20.90
CA LEU A 382 32.24 -34.37 20.39
C LEU A 382 32.56 -34.20 18.89
N PRO A 383 33.68 -34.78 18.41
CA PRO A 383 34.24 -34.49 17.10
C PRO A 383 33.61 -35.38 16.02
N TRP A 384 33.33 -34.81 14.85
CA TRP A 384 33.04 -35.57 13.64
C TRP A 384 34.37 -35.98 12.96
N PRO A 385 34.55 -37.24 12.55
CA PRO A 385 35.66 -37.62 11.69
C PRO A 385 35.29 -37.36 10.22
N LEU A 386 36.14 -36.61 9.52
CA LEU A 386 36.17 -36.55 8.06
C LEU A 386 36.82 -37.82 7.52
N LYS A 387 36.08 -38.59 6.72
CA LYS A 387 36.67 -39.49 5.70
C LYS A 387 35.94 -39.23 4.38
N ILE A 388 36.67 -38.64 3.43
CA ILE A 388 36.32 -38.61 2.02
C ILE A 388 37.07 -39.79 1.37
N PRO A 389 36.40 -40.74 0.68
CA PRO A 389 37.09 -41.67 -0.19
C PRO A 389 36.97 -41.24 -1.67
N GLY A 390 38.12 -41.21 -2.35
CA GLY A 390 38.23 -41.59 -3.76
C GLY A 390 38.18 -40.48 -4.80
N PHE A 391 39.34 -39.89 -5.09
CA PHE A 391 39.79 -39.65 -6.47
C PHE A 391 41.31 -39.84 -6.48
N SER A 392 41.73 -40.97 -7.03
CA SER A 392 43.07 -41.23 -7.57
C SER A 392 43.01 -41.08 -9.07
#